data_AF-K3WBN5-F1
#
_entry.id   AF-K3WBN5-F1
#
_cell.length_a   1.000
_cell.length_b   1.000
_cell.length_c   1.000
_cell.angle_alpha   90.00
_cell.angle_beta   90.00
_cell.angle_gamma   90.00
#
_symmetry.space_group_name_H-M   'P 1'
#
loop_
_entity.id
_entity.type
_entity.pdbx_description
1 polymer ?
#
loop_
_entity_poly.entity_id
_entity_poly.type
_entity_poly.pdbx_seq_one_letter_code
_entity_poly.pdbx_strand_id
1 'polypeptide(L)'
;MGRKKRNGNDPRRAKGIPGRLRAERERKEIEAKAQQLRAAVARIRSFHAAQQAADSQPSAIEGVSAAAIFQKLRRLAVHNRGFVSDTFRQEIWPFLVGYGGFEPLEVHDPGHFAARTGPHRDDYQVEKDIERSLWHYDIVKGIRESDRRAKRRALTQIINAVLRGNDELHYYQGYHDVSSVFLLALGDQRAFCALERVSSSYHREAMGTGFETVMQVTRLLFPLVDAEDSALFAYMCQSGVEPFFALPWMITWFAHQLQRFEDVTRLYDVFLVSHPLFCLYVSAALILEARVRILKCDCDFGTMHSLLSKLPQTMDVEKVIARATMLIHTISPAQLLQLSDADPSLAKSTYFNCPYAYQERFDMAKPYVTLPVVTKNLSRQNKMTKTSILVRAAAVGIFAAALSYAYRNRIQPV
;
A
#
# COMPACT_ATOMS: atom_id res chain seq x y z
N MET A 1 -36.63 1.17 -67.15
CA MET A 1 -35.44 2.02 -66.92
C MET A 1 -35.64 2.82 -65.64
N GLY A 2 -34.99 2.44 -64.53
CA GLY A 2 -35.15 3.11 -63.23
C GLY A 2 -33.79 3.32 -62.56
N ARG A 3 -33.42 4.59 -62.39
CA ARG A 3 -32.11 5.07 -61.90
C ARG A 3 -31.75 4.53 -60.51
N LYS A 4 -30.55 3.94 -60.38
CA LYS A 4 -29.88 3.69 -59.08
C LYS A 4 -29.57 5.03 -58.40
N LYS A 5 -30.23 5.33 -57.27
CA LYS A 5 -29.78 6.34 -56.31
C LYS A 5 -28.81 5.70 -55.31
N ARG A 6 -27.54 6.12 -55.37
CA ARG A 6 -26.55 5.96 -54.30
C ARG A 6 -27.00 6.83 -53.11
N ASN A 7 -27.44 6.20 -52.01
CA ASN A 7 -27.31 6.77 -50.67
C ASN A 7 -25.94 6.28 -50.16
N GLY A 8 -24.97 7.13 -49.85
CA GLY A 8 -25.04 8.19 -48.86
C GLY A 8 -24.21 7.71 -47.67
N ASN A 9 -22.88 7.84 -47.78
CA ASN A 9 -21.95 7.62 -46.68
C ASN A 9 -22.32 8.57 -45.54
N ASP A 10 -22.85 8.02 -44.45
CA ASP A 10 -22.98 8.74 -43.18
C ASP A 10 -21.68 8.56 -42.39
N PRO A 11 -20.88 9.62 -42.16
CA PRO A 11 -19.64 9.52 -41.40
C PRO A 11 -19.86 9.53 -39.88
N ARG A 12 -21.10 9.52 -39.37
CA ARG A 12 -21.40 9.74 -37.93
C ARG A 12 -21.72 8.48 -37.12
N ARG A 13 -21.12 7.34 -37.46
CA ARG A 13 -21.23 6.11 -36.63
C ARG A 13 -19.91 5.40 -36.37
N ALA A 14 -18.86 6.16 -36.07
CA ALA A 14 -17.73 5.62 -35.32
C ALA A 14 -18.17 5.43 -33.85
N LYS A 15 -18.87 4.33 -33.55
CA LYS A 15 -19.04 3.86 -32.17
C LYS A 15 -17.63 3.66 -31.62
N GLY A 16 -17.18 4.57 -30.76
CA GLY A 16 -15.87 4.52 -30.14
C GLY A 16 -15.63 3.15 -29.51
N ILE A 17 -14.52 2.51 -29.87
CA ILE A 17 -14.10 1.23 -29.31
C ILE A 17 -14.09 1.38 -27.78
N PRO A 18 -14.81 0.55 -27.00
CA PRO A 18 -14.99 0.73 -25.56
C PRO A 18 -13.69 0.98 -24.76
N GLY A 19 -12.58 0.38 -25.19
CA GLY A 19 -11.25 0.61 -24.60
C GLY A 19 -10.68 2.01 -24.82
N ARG A 20 -10.96 2.67 -25.96
CA ARG A 20 -10.48 4.03 -26.24
C ARG A 20 -11.14 5.07 -25.34
N LEU A 21 -12.45 4.95 -25.12
CA LEU A 21 -13.18 5.87 -24.23
C LEU A 21 -12.74 5.74 -22.78
N ARG A 22 -12.45 4.52 -22.32
CA ARG A 22 -11.90 4.28 -20.97
C ARG A 22 -10.49 4.89 -20.84
N ALA A 23 -9.60 4.61 -21.80
CA ALA A 23 -8.25 5.17 -21.78
C ALA A 23 -8.24 6.71 -21.85
N GLU A 24 -9.15 7.32 -22.61
CA GLU A 24 -9.29 8.78 -22.68
C GLU A 24 -9.78 9.39 -21.36
N ARG A 25 -10.76 8.75 -20.69
CA ARG A 25 -11.20 9.16 -19.35
C ARG A 25 -10.06 9.07 -18.34
N GLU A 26 -9.34 7.96 -18.32
CA GLU A 26 -8.20 7.77 -17.43
C GLU A 26 -7.12 8.84 -17.66
N ARG A 27 -6.82 9.20 -18.93
CA ARG A 27 -5.90 10.30 -19.26
C ARG A 27 -6.37 11.65 -18.74
N LYS A 28 -7.66 11.96 -18.88
CA LYS A 28 -8.25 13.22 -18.37
C LYS A 28 -8.19 13.30 -16.85
N GLU A 29 -8.45 12.19 -16.16
CA GLU A 29 -8.34 12.09 -14.70
C GLU A 29 -6.89 12.31 -14.25
N ILE A 30 -5.91 11.69 -14.93
CA ILE A 30 -4.49 11.88 -14.64
C ILE A 30 -4.07 13.34 -14.83
N GLU A 31 -4.46 13.99 -15.93
CA GLU A 31 -4.10 15.38 -16.18
C GLU A 31 -4.74 16.34 -15.17
N ALA A 32 -6.02 16.12 -14.83
CA ALA A 32 -6.70 16.90 -13.80
C ALA A 32 -6.02 16.75 -12.43
N LYS A 33 -5.54 15.54 -12.11
CA LYS A 33 -4.78 15.30 -10.88
C LYS A 33 -3.39 15.94 -10.93
N ALA A 34 -2.69 15.86 -12.07
CA ALA A 34 -1.42 16.51 -12.29
C ALA A 34 -1.52 18.04 -12.11
N GLN A 35 -2.59 18.68 -12.58
CA GLN A 35 -2.82 20.11 -12.36
C GLN A 35 -2.94 20.46 -10.87
N GLN A 36 -3.65 19.64 -10.09
CA GLN A 36 -3.75 19.83 -8.64
C GLN A 36 -2.42 19.62 -7.93
N LEU A 37 -1.61 18.66 -8.39
CA LEU A 37 -0.28 18.40 -7.86
C LEU A 37 0.70 19.52 -8.17
N ARG A 38 0.68 20.09 -9.38
CA ARG A 38 1.48 21.29 -9.73
C ARG A 38 1.17 22.45 -8.78
N ALA A 39 -0.10 22.69 -8.48
CA ALA A 39 -0.50 23.72 -7.53
C ALA A 39 -0.02 23.41 -6.10
N ALA A 40 -0.05 22.15 -5.68
CA ALA A 40 0.47 21.74 -4.37
C ALA A 40 2.00 21.91 -4.28
N VAL A 41 2.75 21.50 -5.31
CA VAL A 41 4.21 21.68 -5.40
C VAL A 41 4.59 23.17 -5.39
N ALA A 42 3.84 24.02 -6.09
CA ALA A 42 4.06 25.47 -6.03
C ALA A 42 3.93 26.00 -4.60
N ARG A 43 2.94 25.51 -3.83
CA ARG A 43 2.79 25.89 -2.42
C ARG A 43 3.93 25.37 -1.53
N ILE A 44 4.44 24.16 -1.77
CA ILE A 44 5.63 23.64 -1.08
C ILE A 44 6.81 24.59 -1.33
N ARG A 45 7.05 24.99 -2.59
CA ARG A 45 8.12 25.92 -2.94
C ARG A 45 7.96 27.28 -2.27
N SER A 46 6.75 27.84 -2.27
CA SER A 46 6.46 29.11 -1.58
C SER A 46 6.66 29.00 -0.07
N PHE A 47 6.25 27.88 0.55
CA PHE A 47 6.47 27.63 1.96
C PHE A 47 7.96 27.61 2.30
N HIS A 48 8.77 26.88 1.52
CA HIS A 48 10.21 26.82 1.73
C HIS A 48 10.88 28.19 1.57
N ALA A 49 10.53 28.94 0.52
CA ALA A 49 11.05 30.29 0.31
C ALA A 49 10.69 31.23 1.48
N ALA A 50 9.48 31.11 2.03
CA ALA A 50 9.06 31.84 3.20
C ALA A 50 9.83 31.43 4.47
N GLN A 51 10.14 30.14 4.66
CA GLN A 51 10.96 29.67 5.77
C GLN A 51 12.37 30.24 5.71
N GLN A 52 13.02 30.22 4.54
CA GLN A 52 14.34 30.82 4.35
C GLN A 52 14.34 32.34 4.56
N ALA A 53 13.28 33.02 4.12
CA ALA A 53 13.13 34.45 4.32
C ALA A 53 12.84 34.82 5.79
N ALA A 54 12.20 33.93 6.56
CA ALA A 54 11.86 34.16 7.96
C ALA A 54 13.06 34.23 8.90
N ASP A 55 14.19 33.62 8.51
CA ASP A 55 15.47 33.82 9.19
C ASP A 55 15.89 35.30 9.19
N SER A 56 15.39 36.10 8.23
CA SER A 56 15.61 37.56 8.14
C SER A 56 14.37 38.42 8.44
N GLN A 57 13.15 37.93 8.18
CA GLN A 57 11.88 38.65 8.36
C GLN A 57 10.75 37.71 8.86
N PRO A 58 10.46 37.67 10.18
CA PRO A 58 9.49 36.73 10.76
C PRO A 58 8.05 36.81 10.23
N SER A 59 7.63 37.93 9.63
CA SER A 59 6.30 38.10 9.03
C SER A 59 6.11 37.34 7.70
N ALA A 60 7.19 36.83 7.09
CA ALA A 60 7.12 36.13 5.80
C ALA A 60 6.39 34.76 5.84
N ILE A 61 6.29 34.13 7.02
CA ILE A 61 5.59 32.83 7.20
C ILE A 61 4.09 33.01 7.42
N GLU A 62 3.61 34.24 7.68
CA GLU A 62 2.19 34.49 7.95
C GLU A 62 1.31 34.09 6.73
N GLY A 63 0.49 33.04 6.91
CA GLY A 63 -0.48 32.58 5.91
C GLY A 63 -0.12 31.32 5.12
N VAL A 64 1.11 30.80 5.20
CA VAL A 64 1.51 29.53 4.55
C VAL A 64 1.76 28.44 5.58
N SER A 65 0.76 27.56 5.78
CA SER A 65 0.83 26.49 6.77
C SER A 65 1.25 25.14 6.17
N ALA A 66 2.31 24.54 6.69
CA ALA A 66 2.71 23.16 6.38
C ALA A 66 1.56 22.16 6.56
N ALA A 67 0.74 22.33 7.59
CA ALA A 67 -0.43 21.48 7.84
C ALA A 67 -1.48 21.58 6.72
N ALA A 68 -1.73 22.77 6.19
CA ALA A 68 -2.67 22.96 5.09
C ALA A 68 -2.18 22.33 3.77
N ILE A 69 -0.87 22.47 3.49
CA ILE A 69 -0.22 21.82 2.34
C ILE A 69 -0.32 20.30 2.47
N PHE A 70 0.07 19.79 3.64
CA PHE A 70 0.04 18.37 3.94
C PHE A 70 -1.39 17.79 3.84
N GLN A 71 -2.42 18.46 4.36
CA GLN A 71 -3.80 18.01 4.20
C GLN A 71 -4.23 17.93 2.73
N LYS A 72 -3.82 18.88 1.88
CA LYS A 72 -4.10 18.83 0.44
C LYS A 72 -3.37 17.66 -0.22
N LEU A 73 -2.10 17.45 0.10
CA LEU A 73 -1.31 16.31 -0.41
C LEU A 73 -1.88 14.97 0.03
N ARG A 74 -2.26 14.83 1.30
CA ARG A 74 -2.93 13.62 1.83
C ARG A 74 -4.17 13.27 1.02
N ARG A 75 -5.05 14.25 0.76
CA ARG A 75 -6.26 14.02 -0.07
C ARG A 75 -5.91 13.54 -1.48
N LEU A 76 -4.86 14.11 -2.09
CA LEU A 76 -4.40 13.71 -3.41
C LEU A 76 -3.76 12.30 -3.39
N ALA A 77 -2.97 11.97 -2.37
CA ALA A 77 -2.33 10.66 -2.23
C ALA A 77 -3.33 9.53 -2.00
N VAL A 78 -4.32 9.73 -1.13
CA VAL A 78 -5.34 8.71 -0.80
C VAL A 78 -6.25 8.43 -1.99
N HIS A 79 -6.63 9.46 -2.76
CA HIS A 79 -7.45 9.30 -3.96
C HIS A 79 -6.72 8.49 -5.05
N ASN A 80 -7.48 7.80 -5.91
CA ASN A 80 -6.98 6.95 -6.99
C ASN A 80 -5.75 7.50 -7.72
N ARG A 81 -4.73 6.65 -7.93
CA ARG A 81 -3.45 6.90 -8.62
C ARG A 81 -2.39 7.72 -7.88
N GLY A 82 -2.60 8.11 -6.61
CA GLY A 82 -1.55 8.78 -5.82
C GLY A 82 -0.96 10.02 -6.49
N PHE A 83 0.37 10.17 -6.47
CA PHE A 83 1.05 11.34 -7.07
C PHE A 83 1.34 11.23 -8.56
N VAL A 84 0.86 10.19 -9.24
CA VAL A 84 0.84 9.95 -10.70
C VAL A 84 2.19 9.95 -11.45
N SER A 85 3.29 10.49 -10.90
CA SER A 85 4.62 10.44 -11.50
C SER A 85 5.73 10.68 -10.50
N ASP A 86 6.92 10.18 -10.80
CA ASP A 86 8.12 10.38 -9.97
C ASP A 86 8.57 11.84 -9.94
N THR A 87 8.29 12.64 -10.99
CA THR A 87 8.58 14.09 -10.99
C THR A 87 7.84 14.83 -9.88
N PHE A 88 6.60 14.43 -9.55
CA PHE A 88 5.90 14.98 -8.41
C PHE A 88 6.44 14.42 -7.10
N ARG A 89 6.79 13.13 -7.03
CA ARG A 89 7.35 12.50 -5.83
C ARG A 89 8.68 13.11 -5.41
N GLN A 90 9.53 13.47 -6.36
CA GLN A 90 10.80 14.18 -6.14
C GLN A 90 10.62 15.48 -5.35
N GLU A 91 9.47 16.13 -5.48
CA GLU A 91 9.17 17.39 -4.79
C GLU A 91 8.32 17.17 -3.53
N ILE A 92 7.46 16.15 -3.55
CA ILE A 92 6.47 15.90 -2.50
C ILE A 92 7.03 15.02 -1.38
N TRP A 93 7.66 13.89 -1.69
CA TRP A 93 8.12 12.94 -0.66
C TRP A 93 9.11 13.57 0.34
N PRO A 94 10.11 14.38 -0.08
CA PRO A 94 10.98 15.08 0.86
C PRO A 94 10.19 15.97 1.85
N PHE A 95 9.17 16.67 1.34
CA PHE A 95 8.28 17.46 2.19
C PHE A 95 7.50 16.61 3.21
N LEU A 96 7.00 15.44 2.79
CA LEU A 96 6.23 14.54 3.66
C LEU A 96 7.06 13.93 4.80
N VAL A 97 8.37 13.83 4.62
CA VAL A 97 9.31 13.30 5.63
C VAL A 97 10.04 14.42 6.38
N GLY A 98 9.44 15.62 6.42
CA GLY A 98 9.86 16.69 7.31
C GLY A 98 11.07 17.50 6.83
N TYR A 99 11.49 17.38 5.57
CA TYR A 99 12.29 18.45 4.96
C TYR A 99 11.34 19.60 4.59
N GLY A 100 11.75 20.85 4.78
CA GLY A 100 10.94 22.03 4.45
C GLY A 100 10.61 22.19 2.95
N GLY A 101 10.95 21.21 2.12
CA GLY A 101 11.21 21.35 0.69
C GLY A 101 12.69 21.67 0.46
N PHE A 102 13.15 21.45 -0.77
CA PHE A 102 14.35 21.97 -1.43
C PHE A 102 15.48 22.60 -0.57
N GLU A 103 15.98 21.90 0.46
CA GLU A 103 17.37 22.13 0.85
C GLU A 103 18.17 22.04 -0.46
N PRO A 104 18.99 23.07 -0.79
CA PRO A 104 19.84 22.98 -1.96
C PRO A 104 20.51 21.63 -1.88
N LEU A 105 20.30 20.81 -2.90
CA LEU A 105 21.13 19.64 -3.11
C LEU A 105 22.54 20.19 -3.09
N GLU A 106 23.26 20.04 -1.97
CA GLU A 106 24.63 20.54 -1.86
C GLU A 106 25.34 20.03 -3.09
N VAL A 107 25.75 20.98 -3.94
CA VAL A 107 26.32 20.68 -5.25
C VAL A 107 27.49 19.76 -4.97
N HIS A 108 27.46 18.59 -5.59
CA HIS A 108 28.47 17.53 -5.56
C HIS A 108 29.76 17.96 -4.87
N ASP A 109 29.87 17.73 -3.56
CA ASP A 109 31.15 17.27 -3.06
C ASP A 109 31.22 15.78 -3.42
N PRO A 110 32.18 15.34 -4.26
CA PRO A 110 32.52 13.93 -4.41
C PRO A 110 32.74 13.22 -3.06
N GLY A 111 33.00 14.00 -2.00
CA GLY A 111 33.08 13.61 -0.61
C GLY A 111 31.77 13.45 0.18
N HIS A 112 30.58 13.80 -0.35
CA HIS A 112 29.33 13.82 0.44
C HIS A 112 29.04 12.50 1.16
N PHE A 113 29.19 11.38 0.43
CA PHE A 113 29.15 10.05 1.03
C PHE A 113 30.53 9.59 1.51
N ALA A 114 31.62 10.02 0.84
CA ALA A 114 32.97 9.55 1.17
C ALA A 114 33.42 9.97 2.59
N ALA A 115 33.08 11.18 3.03
CA ALA A 115 33.32 11.68 4.40
C ALA A 115 32.57 10.86 5.47
N ARG A 116 31.53 10.13 5.04
CA ARG A 116 30.72 9.22 5.85
C ARG A 116 30.96 7.76 5.48
N THR A 117 32.02 7.42 4.72
CA THR A 117 32.37 6.03 4.39
C THR A 117 33.53 5.50 5.21
N GLY A 118 33.48 4.20 5.50
CA GLY A 118 34.45 3.45 6.29
C GLY A 118 33.77 2.22 6.88
N PRO A 119 34.48 1.40 7.70
CA PRO A 119 33.91 0.17 8.24
C PRO A 119 32.66 0.44 9.09
N HIS A 120 31.61 -0.34 8.86
CA HIS A 120 30.40 -0.41 9.67
C HIS A 120 30.07 -1.88 9.96
N ARG A 121 29.46 -2.15 11.12
CA ARG A 121 29.13 -3.51 11.59
C ARG A 121 28.29 -4.31 10.59
N ASP A 122 27.47 -3.61 9.81
CA ASP A 122 26.49 -4.22 8.90
C ASP A 122 26.96 -4.28 7.42
N ASP A 123 28.17 -3.78 7.11
CA ASP A 123 28.66 -3.66 5.72
C ASP A 123 28.54 -4.96 4.93
N TYR A 124 28.95 -6.09 5.52
CA TYR A 124 28.90 -7.40 4.89
C TYR A 124 27.48 -7.82 4.48
N GLN A 125 26.49 -7.54 5.35
CA GLN A 125 25.11 -7.89 5.07
C GLN A 125 24.52 -6.96 4.01
N VAL A 126 24.85 -5.66 4.06
CA VAL A 126 24.45 -4.67 3.06
C VAL A 126 24.97 -5.06 1.68
N GLU A 127 26.24 -5.43 1.55
CA GLU A 127 26.85 -5.83 0.27
C GLU A 127 26.13 -7.03 -0.36
N LYS A 128 25.90 -8.10 0.44
CA LYS A 128 25.18 -9.29 -0.02
C LYS A 128 23.75 -9.00 -0.49
N ASP A 129 23.07 -8.10 0.21
CA ASP A 129 21.69 -7.71 -0.11
C ASP A 129 21.63 -6.89 -1.40
N ILE A 130 22.58 -5.97 -1.59
CA ILE A 130 22.65 -5.14 -2.77
C ILE A 130 23.03 -5.95 -4.01
N GLU A 131 23.89 -6.97 -3.88
CA GLU A 131 24.25 -7.86 -4.99
C GLU A 131 23.04 -8.61 -5.58
N ARG A 132 22.01 -8.86 -4.77
CA ARG A 132 20.75 -9.49 -5.20
C ARG A 132 19.59 -8.50 -5.43
N SER A 133 19.84 -7.18 -5.32
CA SER A 133 18.83 -6.12 -5.46
C SER A 133 18.59 -5.68 -6.92
N LEU A 134 17.54 -4.86 -7.12
CA LEU A 134 17.21 -4.19 -8.38
C LEU A 134 16.90 -5.11 -9.58
N TRP A 135 16.46 -6.34 -9.35
CA TRP A 135 16.11 -7.28 -10.44
C TRP A 135 14.62 -7.38 -10.74
N HIS A 136 13.76 -7.16 -9.75
CA HIS A 136 12.35 -7.55 -9.82
C HIS A 136 11.42 -6.46 -10.35
N TYR A 137 11.77 -5.18 -10.25
CA TYR A 137 10.92 -4.12 -10.79
C TYR A 137 10.94 -4.06 -12.31
N ASP A 138 9.77 -3.88 -12.92
CA ASP A 138 9.58 -3.69 -14.35
C ASP A 138 10.49 -2.60 -14.96
N ILE A 139 10.71 -1.49 -14.26
CA ILE A 139 11.55 -0.38 -14.74
C ILE A 139 13.07 -0.66 -14.72
N VAL A 140 13.51 -1.71 -14.02
CA VAL A 140 14.93 -2.13 -13.95
C VAL A 140 15.17 -3.50 -14.60
N LYS A 141 14.12 -4.14 -15.10
CA LYS A 141 14.25 -5.34 -15.94
C LYS A 141 14.88 -4.94 -17.27
N GLY A 142 16.00 -5.58 -17.61
CA GLY A 142 16.69 -5.37 -18.88
C GLY A 142 17.53 -4.09 -18.99
N ILE A 143 17.74 -3.34 -17.90
CA ILE A 143 18.73 -2.24 -17.91
C ILE A 143 20.15 -2.79 -18.12
N ARG A 144 21.03 -1.95 -18.65
CA ARG A 144 22.45 -2.32 -18.84
C ARG A 144 23.08 -2.64 -17.50
N GLU A 145 24.00 -3.61 -17.51
CA GLU A 145 24.72 -4.01 -16.31
C GLU A 145 25.58 -2.86 -15.73
N SER A 146 26.08 -1.95 -16.57
CA SER A 146 26.74 -0.71 -16.12
C SER A 146 25.82 0.15 -15.26
N ASP A 147 24.57 0.30 -15.67
CA ASP A 147 23.59 1.19 -15.04
C ASP A 147 23.09 0.55 -13.74
N ARG A 148 22.89 -0.77 -13.74
CA ARG A 148 22.61 -1.56 -12.54
C ARG A 148 23.73 -1.42 -11.51
N ARG A 149 24.99 -1.59 -11.92
CA ARG A 149 26.16 -1.40 -11.04
C ARG A 149 26.23 0.02 -10.49
N ALA A 150 25.96 1.04 -11.31
CA ALA A 150 25.93 2.43 -10.85
C ALA A 150 24.87 2.65 -9.77
N LYS A 151 23.63 2.18 -10.00
CA LYS A 151 22.53 2.26 -9.02
C LYS A 151 22.83 1.48 -7.74
N ARG A 152 23.44 0.29 -7.84
CA ARG A 152 23.84 -0.49 -6.66
C ARG A 152 24.91 0.21 -5.85
N ARG A 153 25.91 0.84 -6.50
CA ARG A 153 26.91 1.66 -5.79
C ARG A 153 26.26 2.83 -5.06
N ALA A 154 25.34 3.53 -5.71
CA ALA A 154 24.58 4.61 -5.06
C ALA A 154 23.77 4.07 -3.86
N LEU A 155 23.11 2.92 -4.02
CA LEU A 155 22.36 2.28 -2.94
C LEU A 155 23.25 1.91 -1.75
N THR A 156 24.45 1.37 -2.00
CA THR A 156 25.44 1.06 -0.95
C THR A 156 25.85 2.32 -0.21
N GLN A 157 26.20 3.38 -0.94
CA GLN A 157 26.63 4.65 -0.37
C GLN A 157 25.55 5.27 0.52
N ILE A 158 24.30 5.26 0.04
CA ILE A 158 23.16 5.80 0.76
C ILE A 158 22.88 5.02 2.05
N ILE A 159 22.78 3.68 1.96
CA ILE A 159 22.49 2.83 3.13
C ILE A 159 23.59 2.99 4.18
N ASN A 160 24.85 2.92 3.78
CA ASN A 160 25.98 3.04 4.70
C ASN A 160 26.04 4.45 5.33
N ALA A 161 25.71 5.49 4.59
CA ALA A 161 25.66 6.84 5.12
C ALA A 161 24.52 7.02 6.14
N VAL A 162 23.34 6.42 5.90
CA VAL A 162 22.23 6.45 6.87
C VAL A 162 22.60 5.72 8.16
N LEU A 163 23.19 4.52 8.06
CA LEU A 163 23.59 3.72 9.21
C LEU A 163 24.67 4.43 10.03
N ARG A 164 25.66 5.05 9.37
CA ARG A 164 26.72 5.80 10.06
C ARG A 164 26.28 7.14 10.61
N GLY A 165 25.20 7.72 10.07
CA GLY A 165 24.58 8.91 10.63
C GLY A 165 23.82 8.65 11.94
N ASN A 166 23.54 7.39 12.28
CA ASN A 166 22.80 7.02 13.48
C ASN A 166 23.18 5.62 13.99
N ASP A 167 24.04 5.58 15.01
CA ASP A 167 24.56 4.34 15.62
C ASP A 167 23.47 3.44 16.26
N GLU A 168 22.27 3.99 16.51
CA GLU A 168 21.14 3.23 17.04
C GLU A 168 20.38 2.42 15.97
N LEU A 169 20.70 2.64 14.69
CA LEU A 169 20.08 1.92 13.58
C LEU A 169 20.90 0.68 13.22
N HIS A 170 20.24 -0.47 13.21
CA HIS A 170 20.79 -1.74 12.77
C HIS A 170 20.18 -2.11 11.42
N TYR A 171 21.02 -2.56 10.48
CA TYR A 171 20.54 -3.05 9.20
C TYR A 171 19.70 -4.31 9.38
N TYR A 172 18.58 -4.40 8.68
CA TYR A 172 17.82 -5.63 8.53
C TYR A 172 17.71 -6.06 7.07
N GLN A 173 17.66 -7.37 6.86
CA GLN A 173 17.46 -7.94 5.52
C GLN A 173 16.08 -7.53 4.96
N GLY A 174 16.11 -6.72 3.91
CA GLY A 174 14.93 -6.12 3.28
C GLY A 174 14.96 -4.59 3.27
N TYR A 175 15.80 -3.94 4.08
CA TYR A 175 15.94 -2.48 4.07
C TYR A 175 16.45 -1.94 2.73
N HIS A 176 17.25 -2.74 1.99
CA HIS A 176 17.66 -2.41 0.63
C HIS A 176 16.48 -2.28 -0.36
N ASP A 177 15.38 -3.01 -0.15
CA ASP A 177 14.17 -2.89 -1.00
C ASP A 177 13.49 -1.55 -0.76
N VAL A 178 13.37 -1.13 0.51
CA VAL A 178 12.86 0.20 0.89
C VAL A 178 13.74 1.30 0.28
N SER A 179 15.06 1.18 0.48
CA SER A 179 16.04 2.13 -0.01
C SER A 179 16.05 2.21 -1.54
N SER A 180 15.83 1.09 -2.23
CA SER A 180 15.71 1.04 -3.70
C SER A 180 14.52 1.86 -4.20
N VAL A 181 13.38 1.86 -3.49
CA VAL A 181 12.21 2.65 -3.88
C VAL A 181 12.52 4.15 -3.84
N PHE A 182 13.12 4.62 -2.76
CA PHE A 182 13.53 6.03 -2.64
C PHE A 182 14.58 6.40 -3.69
N LEU A 183 15.60 5.55 -3.92
CA LEU A 183 16.62 5.77 -4.95
C LEU A 183 16.00 5.89 -6.35
N LEU A 184 15.11 4.97 -6.71
CA LEU A 184 14.49 4.93 -8.04
C LEU A 184 13.50 6.09 -8.25
N ALA A 185 12.78 6.51 -7.21
CA ALA A 185 11.81 7.60 -7.30
C ALA A 185 12.48 8.98 -7.21
N LEU A 186 13.43 9.16 -6.30
CA LEU A 186 13.97 10.48 -5.92
C LEU A 186 15.35 10.78 -6.51
N GLY A 187 16.11 9.76 -6.92
CA GLY A 187 17.54 9.86 -7.20
C GLY A 187 18.37 9.95 -5.91
N ASP A 188 19.69 9.90 -6.06
CA ASP A 188 20.62 9.54 -4.98
C ASP A 188 20.52 10.42 -3.73
N GLN A 189 20.67 11.74 -3.87
CA GLN A 189 20.76 12.65 -2.72
C GLN A 189 19.41 12.88 -2.03
N ARG A 190 18.33 13.07 -2.80
CA ARG A 190 16.98 13.17 -2.22
C ARG A 190 16.57 11.86 -1.54
N ALA A 191 17.00 10.72 -2.08
CA ALA A 191 16.78 9.43 -1.46
C ALA A 191 17.53 9.33 -0.12
N PHE A 192 18.80 9.74 -0.06
CA PHE A 192 19.55 9.77 1.19
C PHE A 192 18.85 10.60 2.26
N CYS A 193 18.55 11.87 1.97
CA CYS A 193 17.85 12.74 2.90
C CYS A 193 16.53 12.11 3.37
N ALA A 194 15.69 11.63 2.43
CA ALA A 194 14.44 10.99 2.78
C ALA A 194 14.63 9.75 3.66
N LEU A 195 15.63 8.92 3.37
CA LEU A 195 15.93 7.69 4.11
C LEU A 195 16.45 7.97 5.51
N GLU A 196 17.25 9.01 5.75
CA GLU A 196 17.66 9.39 7.12
C GLU A 196 16.44 9.59 8.04
N ARG A 197 15.44 10.33 7.51
CA ARG A 197 14.20 10.62 8.23
C ARG A 197 13.32 9.38 8.36
N VAL A 198 13.10 8.66 7.26
CA VAL A 198 12.23 7.47 7.22
C VAL A 198 12.76 6.36 8.13
N SER A 199 14.07 6.19 8.19
CA SER A 199 14.72 5.18 9.04
C SER A 199 14.68 5.53 10.52
N SER A 200 14.71 6.81 10.86
CA SER A 200 14.58 7.29 12.24
C SER A 200 13.13 7.50 12.68
N SER A 201 12.15 7.31 11.78
CA SER A 201 10.72 7.43 12.08
C SER A 201 9.96 6.15 11.75
N TYR A 202 9.53 5.99 10.50
CA TYR A 202 8.66 4.90 10.05
C TYR A 202 9.29 3.51 10.14
N HIS A 203 10.59 3.38 9.88
CA HIS A 203 11.31 2.10 9.94
C HIS A 203 12.15 1.94 11.22
N ARG A 204 12.03 2.86 12.19
CA ARG A 204 12.88 2.88 13.40
C ARG A 204 12.84 1.58 14.18
N GLU A 205 11.64 1.01 14.37
CA GLU A 205 11.48 -0.27 15.07
C GLU A 205 12.07 -1.45 14.30
N ALA A 206 11.97 -1.45 12.97
CA ALA A 206 12.54 -2.52 12.14
C ALA A 206 14.07 -2.46 12.09
N MET A 207 14.64 -1.27 12.34
CA MET A 207 16.08 -1.03 12.47
C MET A 207 16.55 -1.02 13.93
N GLY A 208 15.78 -1.59 14.86
CA GLY A 208 16.23 -1.83 16.23
C GLY A 208 17.23 -2.99 16.33
N THR A 209 17.71 -3.28 17.54
CA THR A 209 18.58 -4.44 17.82
C THR A 209 17.88 -5.79 17.62
N GLY A 210 16.55 -5.79 17.50
CA GLY A 210 15.71 -6.97 17.34
C GLY A 210 14.35 -6.60 16.74
N PHE A 211 13.52 -7.62 16.52
CA PHE A 211 12.23 -7.48 15.84
C PHE A 211 11.02 -7.51 16.79
N GLU A 212 11.24 -7.45 18.10
CA GLU A 212 10.19 -7.65 19.12
C GLU A 212 9.00 -6.72 18.91
N THR A 213 9.23 -5.42 18.78
CA THR A 213 8.18 -4.42 18.52
C THR A 213 7.48 -4.69 17.18
N VAL A 214 8.23 -5.00 16.12
CA VAL A 214 7.67 -5.29 14.79
C VAL A 214 6.79 -6.54 14.82
N MET A 215 7.22 -7.58 15.55
CA MET A 215 6.46 -8.81 15.74
C MET A 215 5.19 -8.54 16.55
N GLN A 216 5.25 -7.73 17.61
CA GLN A 216 4.07 -7.31 18.37
C GLN A 216 3.08 -6.54 17.49
N VAL A 217 3.54 -5.57 16.70
CA VAL A 217 2.69 -4.86 15.72
C VAL A 217 2.12 -5.81 14.67
N THR A 218 2.92 -6.75 14.16
CA THR A 218 2.45 -7.73 13.16
C THR A 218 1.35 -8.62 13.73
N ARG A 219 1.39 -8.95 15.04
CA ARG A 219 0.32 -9.72 15.70
C ARG A 219 -1.03 -9.00 15.74
N LEU A 220 -1.05 -7.67 15.72
CA LEU A 220 -2.29 -6.87 15.64
C LEU A 220 -3.07 -7.09 14.34
N LEU A 221 -2.46 -7.72 13.32
CA LEU A 221 -3.11 -8.05 12.07
C LEU A 221 -4.33 -8.95 12.27
N PHE A 222 -4.24 -9.92 13.17
CA PHE A 222 -5.31 -10.90 13.40
C PHE A 222 -6.51 -10.31 14.15
N PRO A 223 -6.34 -9.59 15.27
CA PRO A 223 -7.43 -8.82 15.89
C PRO A 223 -8.12 -7.87 14.91
N LEU A 224 -7.37 -7.22 14.02
CA LEU A 224 -7.95 -6.35 13.00
C LEU A 224 -8.79 -7.11 11.96
N VAL A 225 -8.36 -8.31 11.55
CA VAL A 225 -9.14 -9.18 10.66
C VAL A 225 -10.37 -9.76 11.37
N ASP A 226 -10.24 -10.17 12.63
CA ASP A 226 -11.35 -10.72 13.42
C ASP A 226 -12.47 -9.70 13.63
N ALA A 227 -12.11 -8.47 14.00
CA ALA A 227 -13.06 -7.38 14.19
C ALA A 227 -13.93 -7.08 12.95
N GLU A 228 -13.44 -7.42 11.75
CA GLU A 228 -14.13 -7.20 10.47
C GLU A 228 -14.77 -8.46 9.88
N ASP A 229 -14.16 -9.63 10.07
CA ASP A 229 -14.65 -10.91 9.55
C ASP A 229 -14.15 -12.09 10.42
N SER A 230 -14.82 -12.33 11.55
CA SER A 230 -14.50 -13.43 12.47
C SER A 230 -14.52 -14.81 11.82
N ALA A 231 -15.33 -15.03 10.77
CA ALA A 231 -15.37 -16.31 10.08
C ALA A 231 -14.10 -16.54 9.25
N LEU A 232 -13.58 -15.49 8.61
CA LEU A 232 -12.29 -15.53 7.90
C LEU A 232 -11.14 -15.73 8.89
N PHE A 233 -11.13 -14.97 9.99
CA PHE A 233 -10.15 -15.10 11.06
C PHE A 233 -10.11 -16.52 11.64
N ALA A 234 -11.27 -17.06 12.05
CA ALA A 234 -11.35 -18.41 12.61
C ALA A 234 -10.82 -19.48 11.65
N TYR A 235 -11.08 -19.34 10.35
CA TYR A 235 -10.55 -20.26 9.34
C TYR A 235 -9.02 -20.18 9.20
N MET A 236 -8.46 -18.98 9.23
CA MET A 236 -7.00 -18.80 9.23
C MET A 236 -6.39 -19.39 10.50
N CYS A 237 -6.93 -19.13 11.68
CA CYS A 237 -6.46 -19.71 12.93
C CYS A 237 -6.56 -21.25 12.94
N GLN A 238 -7.63 -21.81 12.40
CA GLN A 238 -7.80 -23.28 12.31
C GLN A 238 -6.70 -23.94 11.47
N SER A 239 -6.16 -23.26 10.46
CA SER A 239 -5.03 -23.77 9.68
C SER A 239 -3.70 -23.75 10.42
N GLY A 240 -3.62 -23.08 11.58
CA GLY A 240 -2.41 -22.94 12.39
C GLY A 240 -1.43 -21.88 11.91
N VAL A 241 -1.81 -21.03 10.94
CA VAL A 241 -0.96 -19.90 10.52
C VAL A 241 -0.96 -18.78 11.55
N GLU A 242 0.22 -18.23 11.76
CA GLU A 242 0.46 -17.01 12.54
C GLU A 242 0.61 -15.81 11.59
N PRO A 243 0.42 -14.56 12.05
CA PRO A 243 0.43 -13.37 11.19
C PRO A 243 1.80 -13.03 10.57
N PHE A 244 2.86 -13.78 10.89
CA PHE A 244 4.23 -13.48 10.45
C PHE A 244 4.50 -13.67 8.95
N PHE A 245 3.58 -14.29 8.20
CA PHE A 245 3.64 -14.24 6.72
C PHE A 245 3.62 -12.80 6.19
N ALA A 246 3.05 -11.85 6.95
CA ALA A 246 2.98 -10.44 6.60
C ALA A 246 4.20 -9.64 7.05
N LEU A 247 5.13 -10.23 7.83
CA LEU A 247 6.33 -9.52 8.30
C LEU A 247 7.11 -8.91 7.13
N PRO A 248 7.40 -9.63 6.03
CA PRO A 248 8.06 -9.05 4.85
C PRO A 248 7.30 -7.90 4.21
N TRP A 249 5.97 -7.85 4.33
CA TRP A 249 5.15 -6.76 3.79
C TRP A 249 5.32 -5.50 4.62
N MET A 250 5.30 -5.67 5.94
CA MET A 250 5.43 -4.61 6.93
C MET A 250 6.80 -3.95 6.85
N ILE A 251 7.87 -4.74 6.91
CA ILE A 251 9.24 -4.19 6.99
C ILE A 251 9.72 -3.60 5.67
N THR A 252 9.14 -4.00 4.52
CA THR A 252 9.51 -3.48 3.20
C THR A 252 8.45 -2.58 2.57
N TRP A 253 7.35 -2.28 3.28
CA TRP A 253 6.21 -1.56 2.69
C TRP A 253 5.76 -2.15 1.34
N PHE A 254 5.69 -3.48 1.27
CA PHE A 254 5.37 -4.28 0.08
C PHE A 254 6.37 -4.19 -1.09
N ALA A 255 7.49 -3.46 -0.95
CA ALA A 255 8.48 -3.25 -2.00
C ALA A 255 9.11 -4.56 -2.51
N HIS A 256 9.26 -5.53 -1.61
CA HIS A 256 9.83 -6.83 -1.98
C HIS A 256 8.86 -7.71 -2.81
N GLN A 257 7.55 -7.57 -2.63
CA GLN A 257 6.56 -8.51 -3.17
C GLN A 257 5.96 -8.05 -4.50
N LEU A 258 6.02 -6.75 -4.81
CA LEU A 258 5.43 -6.17 -6.00
C LEU A 258 6.48 -5.97 -7.09
N GLN A 259 6.12 -6.32 -8.33
CA GLN A 259 7.01 -6.18 -9.50
C GLN A 259 6.78 -4.90 -10.30
N ARG A 260 5.58 -4.32 -10.23
CA ARG A 260 5.28 -3.07 -10.91
C ARG A 260 5.69 -1.91 -10.02
N PHE A 261 6.68 -1.14 -10.44
CA PHE A 261 7.19 -0.04 -9.62
C PHE A 261 6.13 1.05 -9.38
N GLU A 262 5.21 1.24 -10.32
CA GLU A 262 4.06 2.13 -10.16
C GLU A 262 3.17 1.71 -8.97
N ASP A 263 2.96 0.41 -8.77
CA ASP A 263 2.14 -0.11 -7.68
C ASP A 263 2.84 0.07 -6.31
N VAL A 264 4.17 -0.09 -6.27
CA VAL A 264 5.00 0.16 -5.07
C VAL A 264 4.97 1.63 -4.69
N THR A 265 5.31 2.52 -5.64
CA THR A 265 5.32 3.96 -5.39
C THR A 265 3.92 4.49 -5.04
N ARG A 266 2.85 3.87 -5.57
CA ARG A 266 1.46 4.17 -5.19
C ARG A 266 1.16 3.87 -3.73
N LEU A 267 1.71 2.79 -3.16
CA LEU A 267 1.61 2.47 -1.74
C LEU A 267 2.44 3.44 -0.89
N TYR A 268 3.66 3.75 -1.32
CA TYR A 268 4.52 4.71 -0.62
C TYR A 268 3.89 6.11 -0.57
N ASP A 269 3.22 6.55 -1.64
CA ASP A 269 2.46 7.80 -1.66
C ASP A 269 1.45 7.88 -0.50
N VAL A 270 0.78 6.76 -0.16
CA VAL A 270 -0.20 6.73 0.95
C VAL A 270 0.43 6.47 2.31
N PHE A 271 1.47 5.66 2.40
CA PHE A 271 2.16 5.43 3.68
C PHE A 271 2.74 6.73 4.24
N LEU A 272 3.37 7.55 3.39
CA LEU A 272 4.00 8.81 3.80
C LEU A 272 3.00 9.90 4.23
N VAL A 273 1.71 9.79 3.89
CA VAL A 273 0.67 10.74 4.33
C VAL A 273 -0.23 10.20 5.43
N SER A 274 -0.08 8.93 5.79
CA SER A 274 -0.96 8.21 6.71
C SER A 274 -0.31 7.99 8.07
N HIS A 275 -1.11 7.52 9.02
CA HIS A 275 -0.61 7.02 10.30
C HIS A 275 0.44 5.91 10.08
N PRO A 276 1.52 5.80 10.86
CA PRO A 276 2.58 4.81 10.63
C PRO A 276 2.09 3.34 10.60
N LEU A 277 1.07 3.00 11.38
CA LEU A 277 0.39 1.69 11.29
C LEU A 277 -0.39 1.43 9.99
N PHE A 278 -0.54 2.37 9.06
CA PHE A 278 -1.38 2.19 7.88
C PHE A 278 -0.94 0.99 7.01
N CYS A 279 0.34 0.60 7.04
CA CYS A 279 0.81 -0.64 6.41
C CYS A 279 0.16 -1.91 6.99
N LEU A 280 -0.14 -1.94 8.29
CA LEU A 280 -0.90 -3.01 8.93
C LEU A 280 -2.33 -3.07 8.40
N TYR A 281 -2.97 -1.90 8.24
CA TYR A 281 -4.33 -1.80 7.69
C TYR A 281 -4.39 -2.19 6.21
N VAL A 282 -3.36 -1.87 5.42
CA VAL A 282 -3.20 -2.35 4.04
C VAL A 282 -3.06 -3.88 4.02
N SER A 283 -2.30 -4.45 4.94
CA SER A 283 -2.14 -5.91 5.08
C SER A 283 -3.47 -6.59 5.42
N ALA A 284 -4.24 -6.06 6.37
CA ALA A 284 -5.56 -6.58 6.72
C ALA A 284 -6.55 -6.45 5.55
N ALA A 285 -6.57 -5.29 4.88
CA ALA A 285 -7.41 -5.08 3.70
C ALA A 285 -7.10 -6.07 2.57
N LEU A 286 -5.82 -6.39 2.33
CA LEU A 286 -5.41 -7.40 1.35
C LEU A 286 -5.97 -8.79 1.69
N ILE A 287 -5.88 -9.21 2.96
CA ILE A 287 -6.44 -10.48 3.45
C ILE A 287 -7.95 -10.51 3.24
N LEU A 288 -8.63 -9.45 3.66
CA LEU A 288 -10.09 -9.35 3.58
C LEU A 288 -10.60 -9.29 2.12
N GLU A 289 -9.82 -8.73 1.19
CA GLU A 289 -10.11 -8.79 -0.25
C GLU A 289 -9.90 -10.20 -0.83
N ALA A 290 -8.97 -10.96 -0.25
CA ALA A 290 -8.71 -12.35 -0.63
C ALA A 290 -9.64 -13.37 0.06
N ARG A 291 -10.63 -12.94 0.84
CA ARG A 291 -11.55 -13.79 1.63
C ARG A 291 -12.02 -15.04 0.89
N VAL A 292 -12.54 -14.89 -0.33
CA VAL A 292 -13.09 -16.02 -1.11
C VAL A 292 -12.00 -17.04 -1.48
N ARG A 293 -10.76 -16.60 -1.72
CA ARG A 293 -9.63 -17.48 -2.01
C ARG A 293 -9.16 -18.19 -0.75
N ILE A 294 -9.08 -17.47 0.36
CA ILE A 294 -8.64 -18.01 1.65
C ILE A 294 -9.61 -19.09 2.13
N LEU A 295 -10.92 -18.85 2.12
CA LEU A 295 -11.92 -19.84 2.55
C LEU A 295 -12.08 -21.06 1.62
N LYS A 296 -11.47 -21.02 0.43
CA LYS A 296 -11.42 -22.16 -0.51
C LYS A 296 -10.10 -22.91 -0.48
N CYS A 297 -9.09 -22.34 0.19
CA CYS A 297 -7.79 -22.96 0.37
C CYS A 297 -7.92 -24.14 1.34
N ASP A 298 -7.10 -25.16 1.19
CA ASP A 298 -7.05 -26.22 2.20
C ASP A 298 -6.65 -25.64 3.56
N CYS A 299 -7.33 -26.11 4.61
CA CYS A 299 -7.20 -25.60 5.98
C CYS A 299 -6.02 -26.25 6.70
N ASP A 300 -4.84 -26.18 6.09
CA ASP A 300 -3.57 -26.64 6.67
C ASP A 300 -2.52 -25.52 6.60
N PHE A 301 -1.54 -25.59 7.50
CA PHE A 301 -0.52 -24.55 7.64
C PHE A 301 0.25 -24.28 6.33
N GLY A 302 0.68 -25.33 5.62
CA GLY A 302 1.55 -25.19 4.46
C GLY A 302 0.85 -24.50 3.30
N THR A 303 -0.36 -24.95 2.97
CA THR A 303 -1.15 -24.38 1.87
C THR A 303 -1.58 -22.96 2.20
N MET A 304 -2.07 -22.72 3.42
CA MET A 304 -2.49 -21.38 3.86
C MET A 304 -1.32 -20.39 3.87
N HIS A 305 -0.18 -20.75 4.47
CA HIS A 305 1.00 -19.89 4.51
C HIS A 305 1.50 -19.54 3.10
N SER A 306 1.54 -20.52 2.19
CA SER A 306 1.94 -20.32 0.79
C SER A 306 0.97 -19.38 0.05
N LEU A 307 -0.34 -19.55 0.24
CA LEU A 307 -1.35 -18.66 -0.34
C LEU A 307 -1.20 -17.23 0.18
N LEU A 308 -1.17 -17.07 1.51
CA LEU A 308 -1.11 -15.76 2.17
C LEU A 308 0.14 -15.00 1.72
N SER A 309 1.32 -15.62 1.78
CA SER A 309 2.60 -15.01 1.40
C SER A 309 2.63 -14.46 -0.03
N LYS A 310 1.84 -15.03 -0.95
CA LYS A 310 1.77 -14.65 -2.37
C LYS A 310 0.64 -13.68 -2.70
N LEU A 311 -0.25 -13.36 -1.77
CA LEU A 311 -1.38 -12.46 -2.01
C LEU A 311 -0.99 -11.12 -2.67
N PRO A 312 0.10 -10.42 -2.24
CA PRO A 312 0.44 -9.12 -2.80
C PRO A 312 0.63 -9.14 -4.32
N GLN A 313 1.12 -10.24 -4.89
CA GLN A 313 1.42 -10.39 -6.32
C GLN A 313 0.16 -10.27 -7.21
N THR A 314 -1.02 -10.42 -6.62
CA THR A 314 -2.32 -10.38 -7.31
C THR A 314 -3.23 -9.28 -6.79
N MET A 315 -2.69 -8.36 -6.00
CA MET A 315 -3.44 -7.31 -5.34
C MET A 315 -3.94 -6.26 -6.32
N ASP A 316 -5.21 -5.86 -6.18
CA ASP A 316 -5.71 -4.60 -6.71
C ASP A 316 -5.37 -3.48 -5.72
N VAL A 317 -4.30 -2.74 -6.01
CA VAL A 317 -3.74 -1.72 -5.10
C VAL A 317 -4.78 -0.67 -4.72
N GLU A 318 -5.57 -0.18 -5.67
CA GLU A 318 -6.57 0.87 -5.39
C GLU A 318 -7.70 0.35 -4.51
N LYS A 319 -8.15 -0.88 -4.75
CA LYS A 319 -9.19 -1.51 -3.93
C LYS A 319 -8.70 -1.76 -2.50
N VAL A 320 -7.47 -2.24 -2.35
CA VAL A 320 -6.86 -2.48 -1.03
C VAL A 320 -6.64 -1.17 -0.28
N ILE A 321 -6.11 -0.13 -0.92
CA ILE A 321 -5.94 1.19 -0.30
C ILE A 321 -7.31 1.74 0.14
N ALA A 322 -8.32 1.69 -0.72
CA ALA A 322 -9.66 2.18 -0.38
C ALA A 322 -10.24 1.46 0.84
N ARG A 323 -10.10 0.12 0.90
CA ARG A 323 -10.55 -0.66 2.06
C ARG A 323 -9.72 -0.34 3.31
N ALA A 324 -8.40 -0.26 3.20
CA ALA A 324 -7.52 0.09 4.31
C ALA A 324 -7.85 1.47 4.89
N THR A 325 -8.14 2.45 4.04
CA THR A 325 -8.62 3.78 4.45
C THR A 325 -9.90 3.64 5.26
N MET A 326 -10.89 2.85 4.80
CA MET A 326 -12.10 2.61 5.59
C MET A 326 -11.83 1.91 6.92
N LEU A 327 -10.96 0.90 6.94
CA LEU A 327 -10.63 0.16 8.16
C LEU A 327 -10.02 1.05 9.24
N ILE A 328 -9.06 1.91 8.89
CA ILE A 328 -8.44 2.80 9.88
C ILE A 328 -9.38 3.92 10.37
N HIS A 329 -10.44 4.22 9.60
CA HIS A 329 -11.54 5.09 10.05
C HIS A 329 -12.48 4.39 11.04
N THR A 330 -12.80 3.12 10.78
CA THR A 330 -13.75 2.34 11.60
C THR A 330 -13.09 1.85 12.89
N ILE A 331 -11.85 1.40 12.82
CA ILE A 331 -11.05 0.89 13.95
C ILE A 331 -9.75 1.70 13.98
N SER A 332 -9.72 2.74 14.80
CA SER A 332 -8.52 3.56 14.97
C SER A 332 -7.37 2.76 15.60
N PRO A 333 -6.11 3.17 15.44
CA PRO A 333 -4.96 2.53 16.09
C PRO A 333 -5.13 2.32 17.60
N ALA A 334 -5.68 3.31 18.31
CA ALA A 334 -5.92 3.24 19.74
C ALA A 334 -6.99 2.18 20.09
N GLN A 335 -8.07 2.10 19.30
CA GLN A 335 -9.09 1.06 19.46
C GLN A 335 -8.53 -0.32 19.14
N LEU A 336 -7.68 -0.45 18.11
CA LEU A 336 -7.06 -1.72 17.77
C LEU A 336 -6.19 -2.26 18.90
N LEU A 337 -5.42 -1.40 19.59
CA LEU A 337 -4.68 -1.80 20.79
C LEU A 337 -5.62 -2.32 21.88
N GLN A 338 -6.73 -1.64 22.14
CA GLN A 338 -7.71 -2.06 23.16
C GLN A 338 -8.41 -3.38 22.82
N LEU A 339 -8.59 -3.69 21.54
CA LEU A 339 -9.17 -4.95 21.06
C LEU A 339 -8.17 -6.11 21.08
N SER A 340 -6.89 -5.84 21.36
CA SER A 340 -5.82 -6.83 21.35
C SER A 340 -5.24 -7.03 22.75
N ASP A 341 -4.70 -8.21 23.01
CA ASP A 341 -3.90 -8.47 24.22
C ASP A 341 -2.46 -7.94 24.11
N ALA A 342 -2.25 -6.85 23.37
CA ALA A 342 -0.93 -6.28 23.14
C ALA A 342 -0.39 -5.59 24.40
N ASP A 343 0.93 -5.62 24.56
CA ASP A 343 1.61 -4.90 25.64
C ASP A 343 1.29 -3.39 25.54
N PRO A 344 0.79 -2.74 26.61
CA PRO A 344 0.56 -1.30 26.64
C PRO A 344 1.79 -0.46 26.26
N SER A 345 3.01 -0.99 26.44
CA SER A 345 4.26 -0.35 26.02
C SER A 345 4.33 -0.11 24.51
N LEU A 346 3.61 -0.90 23.71
CA LEU A 346 3.56 -0.81 22.25
C LEU A 346 3.05 0.56 21.76
N ALA A 347 2.19 1.23 22.54
CA ALA A 347 1.69 2.57 22.25
C ALA A 347 2.81 3.64 22.24
N LYS A 348 3.95 3.37 22.86
CA LYS A 348 5.13 4.26 22.87
C LYS A 348 6.01 4.09 21.63
N SER A 349 5.80 3.03 20.84
CA SER A 349 6.59 2.79 19.64
C SER A 349 6.31 3.83 18.55
N THR A 350 7.23 3.95 17.60
CA THR A 350 7.10 4.84 16.44
C THR A 350 5.94 4.44 15.52
N TYR A 351 5.39 3.22 15.64
CA TYR A 351 4.20 2.82 14.90
C TYR A 351 2.93 3.58 15.34
N PHE A 352 2.84 3.99 16.61
CA PHE A 352 1.66 4.65 17.19
C PHE A 352 1.75 6.17 17.26
N ASN A 353 2.88 6.73 16.83
CA ASN A 353 3.16 8.16 16.95
C ASN A 353 3.53 8.72 15.58
N CYS A 354 2.79 9.73 15.11
CA CYS A 354 3.13 10.39 13.84
C CYS A 354 4.44 11.18 14.01
N PRO A 355 5.43 11.02 13.10
CA PRO A 355 6.74 11.61 13.28
C PRO A 355 6.80 13.14 13.19
N TYR A 356 5.78 13.79 12.60
CA TYR A 356 5.76 15.24 12.46
C TYR A 356 4.43 15.83 12.92
N ALA A 357 4.50 16.96 13.65
CA ALA A 357 3.32 17.62 14.23
C ALA A 357 2.22 17.97 13.22
N TYR A 358 2.58 18.28 11.97
CA TYR A 358 1.61 18.58 10.91
C TYR A 358 0.83 17.34 10.44
N GLN A 359 1.23 16.12 10.83
CA GLN A 359 0.57 14.87 10.49
C GLN A 359 -0.49 14.44 11.51
N GLU A 360 -0.39 14.91 12.77
CA GLU A 360 -1.21 14.50 13.92
C GLU A 360 -2.72 14.72 13.71
N ARG A 361 -3.10 15.73 12.91
CA ARG A 361 -4.51 15.97 12.56
C ARG A 361 -4.95 14.99 11.47
N PHE A 362 -5.28 13.78 11.88
CA PHE A 362 -6.05 12.83 11.07
C PHE A 362 -7.52 13.27 11.05
N ASP A 363 -7.83 14.44 10.45
CA ASP A 363 -9.21 14.89 10.27
C ASP A 363 -9.91 13.97 9.27
N MET A 364 -10.52 12.95 9.84
CA MET A 364 -11.01 11.75 9.19
C MET A 364 -12.53 11.64 9.37
N ALA A 365 -13.22 12.77 9.42
CA ALA A 365 -14.65 12.83 9.71
C ALA A 365 -15.52 12.13 8.65
N LYS A 366 -15.02 11.91 7.43
CA LYS A 366 -15.68 11.14 6.37
C LYS A 366 -14.63 10.41 5.51
N PRO A 367 -14.90 9.17 5.06
CA PRO A 367 -14.02 8.50 4.11
C PRO A 367 -13.88 9.37 2.86
N TYR A 368 -12.64 9.78 2.55
CA TYR A 368 -12.32 10.55 1.36
C TYR A 368 -12.59 9.78 0.06
N VAL A 369 -12.80 8.46 0.18
CA VAL A 369 -13.16 7.56 -0.91
C VAL A 369 -14.66 7.27 -0.84
N THR A 370 -15.42 7.86 -1.76
CA THR A 370 -16.75 7.32 -2.08
C THR A 370 -16.51 6.07 -2.92
N LEU A 371 -16.58 4.89 -2.31
CA LEU A 371 -16.63 3.67 -3.11
C LEU A 371 -17.80 3.78 -4.08
N PRO A 372 -17.67 3.37 -5.35
CA PRO A 372 -18.85 3.13 -6.17
C PRO A 372 -19.74 2.20 -5.36
N VAL A 373 -20.98 2.64 -5.11
CA VAL A 373 -21.98 1.84 -4.38
C VAL A 373 -21.99 0.48 -5.05
N VAL A 374 -21.40 -0.51 -4.38
CA VAL A 374 -21.66 -1.91 -4.71
C VAL A 374 -23.13 -2.06 -4.34
N THR A 375 -24.02 -1.81 -5.31
CA THR A 375 -25.42 -2.18 -5.18
C THR A 375 -25.40 -3.59 -4.64
N LYS A 376 -25.97 -3.78 -3.44
CA LYS A 376 -26.14 -5.08 -2.79
C LYS A 376 -27.05 -5.96 -3.66
N ASN A 377 -26.58 -6.35 -4.84
CA ASN A 377 -27.15 -7.43 -5.64
C ASN A 377 -26.80 -8.81 -5.05
N LEU A 378 -26.12 -8.84 -3.90
CA LEU A 378 -26.01 -10.01 -3.02
C LEU A 378 -27.37 -10.44 -2.44
N SER A 379 -28.38 -9.56 -2.43
CA SER A 379 -29.74 -9.92 -2.00
C SER A 379 -30.54 -10.75 -3.02
N ARG A 380 -30.12 -10.76 -4.31
CA ARG A 380 -30.83 -11.49 -5.37
C ARG A 380 -30.23 -12.88 -5.64
N GLN A 381 -28.92 -13.05 -5.46
CA GLN A 381 -28.28 -14.38 -5.56
C GLN A 381 -28.60 -15.29 -4.36
N ASN A 382 -28.68 -14.76 -3.13
CA ASN A 382 -29.03 -15.55 -1.95
C ASN A 382 -30.51 -15.98 -1.89
N LYS A 383 -31.42 -15.23 -2.55
CA LYS A 383 -32.81 -15.67 -2.73
C LYS A 383 -32.91 -16.79 -3.77
N MET A 384 -32.16 -16.72 -4.87
CA MET A 384 -32.16 -17.77 -5.89
C MET A 384 -31.57 -19.09 -5.38
N THR A 385 -30.50 -19.07 -4.58
CA THR A 385 -29.92 -20.29 -4.00
C THR A 385 -30.83 -20.90 -2.94
N LYS A 386 -31.40 -20.11 -2.01
CA LYS A 386 -32.36 -20.63 -1.02
C LYS A 386 -33.61 -21.24 -1.67
N THR A 387 -34.15 -20.63 -2.72
CA THR A 387 -35.32 -21.18 -3.45
C THR A 387 -34.94 -22.45 -4.19
N SER A 388 -33.74 -22.52 -4.79
CA SER A 388 -33.25 -23.74 -5.47
C SER A 388 -32.99 -24.92 -4.51
N ILE A 389 -32.52 -24.63 -3.29
CA ILE A 389 -32.27 -25.64 -2.25
C ILE A 389 -33.60 -26.14 -1.66
N LEU A 390 -34.57 -25.25 -1.41
CA LEU A 390 -35.92 -25.66 -0.95
C LEU A 390 -36.66 -26.49 -2.01
N VAL A 391 -36.57 -26.11 -3.29
CA VAL A 391 -37.19 -26.87 -4.40
C VAL A 391 -36.52 -28.23 -4.59
N ARG A 392 -35.20 -28.33 -4.44
CA ARG A 392 -34.48 -29.63 -4.50
C ARG A 392 -34.78 -30.50 -3.28
N ALA A 393 -34.88 -29.94 -2.08
CA ALA A 393 -35.24 -30.69 -0.87
C ALA A 393 -36.68 -31.20 -0.92
N ALA A 394 -37.62 -30.38 -1.42
CA ALA A 394 -39.02 -30.80 -1.63
C ALA A 394 -39.13 -31.88 -2.71
N ALA A 395 -38.38 -31.77 -3.82
CA ALA A 395 -38.37 -32.80 -4.87
C ALA A 395 -37.80 -34.14 -4.38
N VAL A 396 -36.74 -34.12 -3.56
CA VAL A 396 -36.18 -35.35 -2.95
C VAL A 396 -37.14 -35.95 -1.92
N GLY A 397 -37.82 -35.12 -1.11
CA GLY A 397 -38.83 -35.58 -0.16
C GLY A 397 -40.06 -36.21 -0.84
N ILE A 398 -40.55 -35.61 -1.93
CA ILE A 398 -41.66 -36.15 -2.72
C ILE A 398 -41.26 -37.45 -3.43
N PHE A 399 -40.03 -37.53 -3.96
CA PHE A 399 -39.53 -38.74 -4.61
C PHE A 399 -39.33 -39.90 -3.62
N ALA A 400 -38.83 -39.61 -2.41
CA ALA A 400 -38.71 -40.59 -1.32
C ALA A 400 -40.09 -41.08 -0.83
N ALA A 401 -41.06 -40.18 -0.70
CA ALA A 401 -42.43 -40.55 -0.32
C ALA A 401 -43.14 -41.38 -1.40
N ALA A 402 -42.93 -41.06 -2.69
CA ALA A 402 -43.46 -41.83 -3.81
C ALA A 402 -42.82 -43.23 -3.91
N LEU A 403 -41.50 -43.35 -3.66
CA LEU A 403 -40.81 -44.62 -3.58
C LEU A 403 -41.27 -45.46 -2.39
N SER A 404 -41.43 -44.88 -1.20
CA SER A 404 -41.99 -45.58 -0.04
C SER A 404 -43.44 -46.02 -0.26
N TYR A 405 -44.26 -45.21 -0.93
CA TYR A 405 -45.64 -45.57 -1.28
C TYR A 405 -45.69 -46.71 -2.31
N ALA A 406 -44.85 -46.66 -3.35
CA ALA A 406 -44.75 -47.72 -4.36
C ALA A 406 -44.17 -49.02 -3.78
N TYR A 407 -43.26 -48.94 -2.81
CA TYR A 407 -42.69 -50.12 -2.13
C TYR A 407 -43.70 -50.75 -1.16
N ARG A 408 -44.52 -49.94 -0.48
CA ARG A 408 -45.56 -50.41 0.45
C ARG A 408 -46.71 -51.13 -0.26
N ASN A 409 -47.00 -50.79 -1.52
CA ASN A 409 -48.02 -51.46 -2.34
C ASN A 409 -47.51 -52.73 -3.06
N ARG A 410 -46.21 -53.07 -2.95
CA ARG A 410 -45.64 -54.33 -3.50
C ARG A 410 -45.45 -55.43 -2.47
N ILE A 411 -45.75 -55.17 -1.20
CA ILE A 411 -45.68 -56.16 -0.12
C ILE A 411 -47.10 -56.33 0.44
N GLN A 412 -47.94 -57.04 -0.31
CA GLN A 412 -49.06 -57.79 0.26
C GLN A 412 -48.72 -59.28 0.12
N PRO A 413 -48.91 -60.09 1.18
CA PRO A 413 -48.56 -61.50 1.15
C PRO A 413 -49.60 -62.28 0.32
N VAL A 414 -49.11 -63.20 -0.51
CA VAL A 414 -49.87 -64.40 -0.89
C VAL A 414 -49.48 -65.50 0.09
#